data_AF-A0A853EKE3-F1
#
_entry.id   AF-A0A853EKE3-F1
#
_cell.length_a   1.000
_cell.length_b   1.000
_cell.length_c   1.000
_cell.angle_alpha   90.00
_cell.angle_beta   90.00
_cell.angle_gamma   90.00
#
_symmetry.space_group_name_H-M   'P 1'
#
loop_
_entity.id
_entity.type
_entity.pdbx_description
1 polymer ?
#
loop_
_entity_poly.entity_id
_entity_poly.type
_entity_poly.pdbx_seq_one_letter_code
_entity_poly.pdbx_strand_id
1 'polypeptide(L)'
;MRTLPSLVEHLFDMGVPGLRCPLGKTGSGGRPAPASSSLYSDALVFADELHAVLATYAQEVAVEHPTAGTLPVGLCRWSDGVPVRGPADWADVADGVADPVVLGPREPEDTRRLVAWLSPHLEWVAGQGWAADMLGDLAPLAARARARWPMEEPERRVTDVRCPSCGALSLVVRPVRVVGGQSQVVCSRLACGVVLAEEDWARARSWAVAVATGEGAA
;
A
#
# COMPACT_ATOMS: atom_id res chain seq x y z
N MET A 1 7.94 6.60 5.78
CA MET A 1 8.20 5.27 6.40
C MET A 1 7.17 4.28 5.88
N ARG A 2 7.53 3.01 5.68
CA ARG A 2 6.69 1.98 5.05
C ARG A 2 5.85 1.21 6.08
N THR A 3 5.13 1.91 6.94
CA THR A 3 4.31 1.31 8.01
C THR A 3 2.89 0.96 7.53
N LEU A 4 2.16 0.12 8.28
CA LEU A 4 0.76 -0.17 8.00
C LEU A 4 -0.14 1.09 8.09
N PRO A 5 0.00 1.97 9.11
CA PRO A 5 -0.75 3.23 9.14
C PRO A 5 -0.50 4.11 7.91
N SER A 6 0.77 4.27 7.50
CA SER A 6 1.12 5.05 6.31
C SER A 6 0.52 4.47 5.02
N LEU A 7 0.33 3.15 4.95
CA LEU A 7 -0.34 2.50 3.81
C LEU A 7 -1.83 2.80 3.81
N VAL A 8 -2.50 2.75 4.96
CA VAL A 8 -3.94 3.10 5.06
C VAL A 8 -4.18 4.55 4.68
N GLU A 9 -3.36 5.48 5.18
CA GLU A 9 -3.44 6.90 4.81
C GLU A 9 -3.28 7.10 3.29
N HIS A 10 -2.31 6.41 2.68
CA HIS A 10 -2.13 6.45 1.24
C HIS A 10 -3.37 5.92 0.47
N LEU A 11 -4.01 4.85 0.97
CA LEU A 11 -5.22 4.31 0.36
C LEU A 11 -6.40 5.29 0.46
N PHE A 12 -6.48 6.09 1.53
CA PHE A 12 -7.45 7.18 1.63
C PHE A 12 -7.19 8.24 0.57
N ASP A 13 -5.95 8.71 0.41
CA ASP A 13 -5.58 9.68 -0.63
C ASP A 13 -5.94 9.18 -2.04
N MET A 14 -5.70 7.89 -2.31
CA MET A 14 -6.05 7.26 -3.59
C MET A 14 -7.55 7.04 -3.78
N GLY A 15 -8.29 6.96 -2.67
CA GLY A 15 -9.72 6.67 -2.64
C GLY A 15 -10.64 7.88 -2.69
N VAL A 16 -10.11 9.09 -2.47
CA VAL A 16 -10.85 10.34 -2.70
C VAL A 16 -11.12 10.48 -4.21
N PRO A 17 -12.38 10.63 -4.66
CA PRO A 17 -12.68 10.93 -6.04
C PRO A 17 -12.00 12.25 -6.43
N GLY A 18 -10.89 12.14 -7.16
CA GLY A 18 -10.12 13.31 -7.54
C GLY A 18 -10.90 14.19 -8.51
N LEU A 19 -11.47 15.30 -8.04
CA LEU A 19 -11.82 16.46 -8.87
C LEU A 19 -10.57 17.25 -9.33
N ARG A 20 -9.41 16.58 -9.49
CA ARG A 20 -8.15 17.24 -9.86
C ARG A 20 -7.34 16.39 -10.84
N CYS A 21 -7.68 16.55 -12.12
CA CYS A 21 -6.71 16.49 -13.21
C CYS A 21 -6.92 17.74 -14.09
N PRO A 22 -6.22 18.87 -13.83
CA PRO A 22 -6.25 20.04 -14.72
C PRO A 22 -5.42 19.84 -15.99
N LEU A 23 -4.73 18.71 -16.16
CA LEU A 23 -3.87 18.46 -17.30
C LEU A 23 -4.27 17.17 -18.00
N GLY A 24 -5.19 17.31 -18.94
CA GLY A 24 -5.38 16.34 -20.00
C GLY A 24 -4.06 16.15 -20.75
N LYS A 25 -3.52 14.94 -20.71
CA LYS A 25 -2.69 14.41 -21.79
C LYS A 25 -3.09 12.96 -22.04
N THR A 26 -3.70 12.78 -23.21
CA THR A 26 -3.97 11.52 -23.86
C THR A 26 -2.64 10.81 -24.17
N GLY A 27 -2.29 9.82 -23.37
CA GLY A 27 -1.28 8.81 -23.70
C GLY A 27 -1.99 7.50 -23.97
N SER A 28 -2.02 7.08 -25.25
CA SER A 28 -2.60 5.82 -25.70
C SER A 28 -1.78 4.64 -25.17
N GLY A 29 -2.33 3.94 -24.19
CA GLY A 29 -1.85 2.64 -23.73
C GLY A 29 -2.94 2.05 -22.87
N GLY A 30 -3.56 0.97 -23.35
CA GLY A 30 -4.81 0.41 -22.85
C GLY A 30 -4.89 0.34 -21.33
N ARG A 31 -5.59 1.30 -20.74
CA ARG A 31 -6.07 1.22 -19.37
C ARG A 31 -7.37 0.41 -19.45
N PRO A 32 -7.55 -0.67 -18.68
CA PRO A 32 -8.86 -1.30 -18.56
C PRO A 32 -9.88 -0.21 -18.24
N ALA A 33 -10.97 -0.17 -19.00
CA ALA A 33 -12.12 0.67 -18.67
C ALA A 33 -12.52 0.42 -17.21
N PRO A 34 -12.96 1.44 -16.46
CA PRO A 34 -13.35 1.26 -15.06
C PRO A 34 -14.52 0.27 -15.00
N ALA A 35 -14.22 -0.96 -14.61
CA ALA A 35 -15.23 -1.94 -14.27
C ALA A 35 -15.39 -1.92 -12.75
N SER A 36 -16.27 -1.06 -12.25
CA SER A 36 -17.26 -1.42 -11.22
C SER A 36 -18.19 -0.24 -10.98
N SER A 37 -19.48 -0.55 -10.86
CA SER A 37 -20.58 0.36 -10.49
C SER A 37 -20.57 0.72 -8.99
N SER A 38 -19.42 0.65 -8.33
CA SER A 38 -19.30 0.94 -6.90
C SER A 38 -19.00 2.42 -6.68
N LEU A 39 -19.88 3.11 -5.96
CA LEU A 39 -19.62 4.47 -5.47
C LEU A 39 -18.47 4.50 -4.44
N TYR A 40 -18.07 3.34 -3.94
CA TYR A 40 -16.99 3.17 -2.98
C TYR A 40 -15.74 2.63 -3.69
N SER A 41 -14.61 3.32 -3.52
CA SER A 41 -13.38 2.99 -4.26
C SER A 41 -12.74 1.70 -3.72
N ASP A 42 -12.17 0.91 -4.62
CA ASP A 42 -11.41 -0.29 -4.25
C ASP A 42 -10.26 0.00 -3.28
N ALA A 43 -9.69 1.21 -3.33
CA ALA A 43 -8.64 1.63 -2.39
C ALA A 43 -9.17 1.73 -0.96
N LEU A 44 -10.36 2.31 -0.79
CA LEU A 44 -11.02 2.41 0.52
C LEU A 44 -11.51 1.05 1.02
N VAL A 45 -11.93 0.15 0.14
CA VAL A 45 -12.23 -1.25 0.52
C VAL A 45 -11.01 -1.92 1.15
N PHE A 46 -9.84 -1.79 0.50
CA PHE A 46 -8.60 -2.35 1.05
C PHE A 46 -8.15 -1.67 2.35
N ALA A 47 -8.38 -0.36 2.49
CA ALA A 47 -8.13 0.35 3.73
C ALA A 47 -9.02 -0.19 4.87
N ASP A 48 -10.28 -0.50 4.54
CA ASP A 48 -11.24 -1.04 5.49
C ASP A 48 -10.85 -2.45 5.95
N GLU A 49 -10.48 -3.33 5.01
CA GLU A 49 -10.02 -4.69 5.31
C GLU A 49 -8.75 -4.69 6.18
N LEU A 50 -7.77 -3.84 5.87
CA LEU A 50 -6.53 -3.75 6.66
C LEU A 50 -6.80 -3.31 8.10
N HIS A 51 -7.71 -2.35 8.29
CA HIS A 51 -8.09 -1.88 9.61
C HIS A 51 -8.91 -2.92 10.36
N ALA A 52 -9.84 -3.61 9.69
CA ALA A 52 -10.69 -4.64 10.27
C ALA A 52 -9.85 -5.80 10.84
N VAL A 53 -8.95 -6.36 10.03
CA VAL A 53 -8.06 -7.45 10.48
C VAL A 53 -7.22 -7.00 11.67
N LEU A 54 -6.62 -5.80 11.61
CA LEU A 54 -5.84 -5.27 12.74
C LEU A 54 -6.69 -5.11 14.01
N ALA A 55 -7.93 -4.65 13.87
CA ALA A 55 -8.82 -4.41 14.99
C ALA A 55 -9.35 -5.72 15.62
N THR A 56 -9.57 -6.76 14.82
CA THR A 56 -9.90 -8.10 15.34
C THR A 56 -8.82 -8.59 16.29
N TYR A 57 -7.54 -8.53 15.89
CA TYR A 57 -6.45 -8.93 16.78
C TYR A 57 -6.23 -7.95 17.94
N ALA A 58 -6.60 -6.67 17.79
CA ALA A 58 -6.62 -5.73 18.91
C ALA A 58 -7.71 -6.06 19.94
N GLN A 59 -8.84 -6.61 19.51
CA GLN A 59 -9.87 -7.13 20.41
C GLN A 59 -9.37 -8.36 21.15
N GLU A 60 -8.68 -9.29 20.47
CA GLU A 60 -8.05 -10.44 21.15
C GLU A 60 -7.09 -9.99 22.25
N VAL A 61 -6.23 -8.99 21.97
CA VAL A 61 -5.37 -8.39 22.99
C VAL A 61 -6.19 -7.78 24.14
N ALA A 62 -7.26 -7.04 23.84
CA ALA A 62 -8.09 -6.43 24.88
C ALA A 62 -8.82 -7.46 25.75
N VAL A 63 -9.16 -8.62 25.20
CA VAL A 63 -9.86 -9.72 25.88
C VAL A 63 -8.88 -10.55 26.71
N GLU A 64 -7.73 -10.92 26.14
CA GLU A 64 -6.82 -11.91 26.73
C GLU A 64 -5.69 -11.30 27.56
N HIS A 65 -5.27 -10.05 27.29
CA HIS A 65 -4.13 -9.42 27.98
C HIS A 65 -4.60 -8.67 29.25
N PRO A 66 -4.24 -9.14 30.46
CA PRO A 66 -4.81 -8.62 31.72
C PRO A 66 -4.57 -7.12 31.97
N THR A 67 -3.48 -6.58 31.43
CA THR A 67 -3.10 -5.16 31.57
C THR A 67 -3.14 -4.36 30.26
N ALA A 68 -3.86 -4.82 29.23
CA ALA A 68 -3.95 -4.07 27.96
C ALA A 68 -4.70 -2.73 28.08
N GLY A 69 -5.46 -2.56 29.17
CA GLY A 69 -6.33 -1.40 29.31
C GLY A 69 -7.49 -1.45 28.32
N THR A 70 -8.10 -0.31 28.06
CA THR A 70 -9.30 -0.23 27.22
C THR A 70 -8.93 -0.02 25.76
N LEU A 71 -9.49 -0.85 24.87
CA LEU A 71 -9.39 -0.66 23.42
C LEU A 71 -9.97 0.71 23.01
N PRO A 72 -9.30 1.48 22.14
CA PRO A 72 -9.85 2.74 21.65
C PRO A 72 -11.18 2.54 20.91
N VAL A 73 -12.18 3.37 21.25
CA VAL A 73 -13.51 3.37 20.61
C VAL A 73 -13.63 4.49 19.56
N GLY A 74 -14.62 4.40 18.68
CA GLY A 74 -14.91 5.43 17.67
C GLY A 74 -13.91 5.51 16.51
N LEU A 75 -12.99 4.54 16.40
CA LEU A 75 -12.02 4.44 15.29
C LEU A 75 -12.64 3.87 14.01
N CYS A 76 -13.84 3.29 14.10
CA CYS A 76 -14.48 2.58 13.00
C CYS A 76 -15.48 3.49 12.27
N ARG A 77 -15.47 3.48 10.93
CA ARG A 77 -16.42 4.30 10.15
C ARG A 77 -17.87 3.85 10.34
N TRP A 78 -18.07 2.53 10.43
CA TRP A 78 -19.38 1.90 10.38
C TRP A 78 -19.90 1.42 11.73
N SER A 79 -19.15 1.66 12.81
CA SER A 79 -19.59 1.33 14.17
C SER A 79 -19.10 2.36 15.17
N ASP A 80 -19.95 2.71 16.14
CA ASP A 80 -19.61 3.66 17.20
C ASP A 80 -18.64 3.07 18.25
N GLY A 81 -18.15 1.84 18.04
CA GLY A 81 -17.32 1.10 19.01
C GLY A 81 -18.08 0.70 20.28
N VAL A 82 -19.41 0.80 20.26
CA VAL A 82 -20.29 0.34 21.35
C VAL A 82 -20.78 -1.07 20.99
N PRO A 83 -20.67 -2.07 21.90
CA PRO A 83 -21.29 -3.37 21.65
C PRO A 83 -22.79 -3.17 21.41
N VAL A 84 -23.30 -3.70 20.29
CA VAL A 84 -24.70 -3.56 19.91
C VAL A 84 -25.57 -4.23 20.96
N ARG A 85 -26.27 -3.45 21.78
CA ARG A 85 -27.44 -3.94 22.50
C ARG A 85 -28.56 -3.97 21.49
N GLY A 86 -28.76 -5.11 20.84
CA GLY A 86 -29.79 -5.21 19.81
C GLY A 86 -31.20 -4.92 20.38
N PRO A 87 -32.22 -4.73 19.50
CA PRO A 87 -33.57 -4.40 19.92
C PRO A 87 -34.20 -5.43 20.88
N ALA A 88 -35.12 -5.04 21.77
CA ALA A 88 -35.59 -5.96 22.83
C ALA A 88 -36.43 -7.16 22.34
N ASP A 89 -36.64 -7.29 21.03
CA ASP A 89 -37.55 -8.23 20.37
C ASP A 89 -36.87 -9.35 19.55
N TRP A 90 -35.56 -9.35 19.35
CA TRP A 90 -34.82 -10.49 18.77
C TRP A 90 -34.35 -11.46 19.86
N ALA A 91 -35.26 -11.92 20.72
CA ALA A 91 -34.94 -12.79 21.86
C ALA A 91 -34.27 -14.15 21.51
N ASP A 92 -33.98 -14.43 20.23
CA ASP A 92 -33.50 -15.73 19.74
C ASP A 92 -32.12 -15.71 19.03
N VAL A 93 -31.30 -14.65 19.14
CA VAL A 93 -29.84 -14.85 18.92
C VAL A 93 -29.25 -15.24 20.28
N ALA A 94 -29.54 -16.49 20.64
CA ALA A 94 -28.99 -17.17 21.79
C ALA A 94 -27.46 -17.16 21.72
N ASP A 95 -26.84 -16.98 22.89
CA ASP A 95 -25.41 -16.98 23.16
C ASP A 95 -24.60 -15.86 22.48
N GLY A 96 -24.58 -14.70 23.15
CA GLY A 96 -23.38 -13.93 23.44
C GLY A 96 -22.44 -13.57 22.29
N VAL A 97 -22.31 -12.26 22.07
CA VAL A 97 -21.28 -11.58 21.26
C VAL A 97 -21.62 -11.53 19.76
N ALA A 98 -22.53 -10.63 19.39
CA ALA A 98 -22.37 -9.97 18.10
C ALA A 98 -21.08 -9.14 18.20
N ASP A 99 -19.99 -9.72 17.72
CA ASP A 99 -18.67 -9.10 17.66
C ASP A 99 -18.84 -7.72 17.02
N PRO A 100 -18.48 -6.60 17.68
CA PRO A 100 -18.68 -5.28 17.09
C PRO A 100 -17.91 -5.28 15.78
N VAL A 101 -18.64 -5.31 14.66
CA VAL A 101 -18.03 -5.44 13.35
C VAL A 101 -17.16 -4.20 13.13
N VAL A 102 -15.86 -4.34 13.33
CA VAL A 102 -14.90 -3.29 13.09
C VAL A 102 -14.67 -3.24 11.60
N LEU A 103 -15.46 -2.42 10.91
CA LEU A 103 -15.28 -2.17 9.50
C LEU A 103 -14.67 -0.80 9.31
N GLY A 104 -13.39 -0.82 8.94
CA GLY A 104 -12.66 0.29 8.38
C GLY A 104 -12.46 1.52 9.26
N PRO A 105 -11.40 2.30 9.01
CA PRO A 105 -11.12 3.46 9.83
C PRO A 105 -12.09 4.61 9.51
N ARG A 106 -12.51 5.36 10.53
CA ARG A 106 -13.35 6.55 10.37
C ARG A 106 -12.57 7.69 9.72
N GLU A 107 -11.36 7.94 10.22
CA GLU A 107 -10.38 8.92 9.75
C GLU A 107 -9.09 8.21 9.30
N PRO A 108 -8.32 8.78 8.34
CA PRO A 108 -7.06 8.20 7.88
C PRO A 108 -6.08 7.84 9.02
N GLU A 109 -6.08 8.65 10.09
CA GLU A 109 -5.19 8.51 11.24
C GLU A 109 -5.63 7.44 12.24
N ASP A 110 -6.83 6.88 12.14
CA ASP A 110 -7.37 5.95 13.14
C ASP A 110 -6.60 4.62 13.19
N THR A 111 -6.12 4.14 12.05
CA THR A 111 -5.20 2.99 12.02
C THR A 111 -3.91 3.30 12.78
N ARG A 112 -3.41 4.54 12.74
CA ARG A 112 -2.23 4.93 13.53
C ARG A 112 -2.53 4.89 15.02
N ARG A 113 -3.71 5.38 15.44
CA ARG A 113 -4.16 5.36 16.85
C ARG A 113 -4.27 3.92 17.36
N LEU A 114 -4.84 3.03 16.56
CA LEU A 114 -4.95 1.60 16.87
C LEU A 114 -3.57 0.93 16.99
N VAL A 115 -2.66 1.18 16.04
CA VAL A 115 -1.27 0.66 16.11
C VAL A 115 -0.52 1.22 17.33
N ALA A 116 -0.72 2.50 17.67
CA ALA A 116 -0.08 3.09 18.84
C ALA A 116 -0.54 2.42 20.15
N TRP A 117 -1.82 2.03 20.24
CA TRP A 117 -2.34 1.26 21.36
C TRP A 117 -1.81 -0.19 21.38
N LEU A 118 -1.72 -0.85 20.22
CA LEU A 118 -1.19 -2.23 20.10
C LEU A 118 0.30 -2.34 20.39
N SER A 119 1.09 -1.33 19.99
CA SER A 119 2.55 -1.33 20.05
C SER A 119 3.15 -1.80 21.40
N PRO A 120 2.71 -1.29 22.57
CA PRO A 120 3.23 -1.75 23.87
C PRO A 120 2.92 -3.22 24.20
N HIS A 121 1.97 -3.86 23.51
CA HIS A 121 1.55 -5.24 23.78
C HIS A 121 2.21 -6.27 22.85
N LEU A 122 2.99 -5.84 21.86
CA LEU A 122 3.52 -6.72 20.82
C LEU A 122 4.45 -7.83 21.36
N GLU A 123 5.17 -7.57 22.45
CA GLU A 123 6.00 -8.61 23.09
C GLU A 123 5.14 -9.73 23.68
N TRP A 124 4.02 -9.38 24.32
CA TRP A 124 3.06 -10.36 24.82
C TRP A 124 2.34 -11.09 23.68
N VAL A 125 1.97 -10.36 22.61
CA VAL A 125 1.34 -10.94 21.41
C VAL A 125 2.23 -11.99 20.79
N ALA A 126 3.54 -11.77 20.72
CA ALA A 126 4.49 -12.73 20.16
C ALA A 126 4.52 -14.09 20.90
N GLY A 127 4.05 -14.13 22.15
CA GLY A 127 3.90 -15.36 22.94
C GLY A 127 2.58 -16.11 22.73
N GLN A 128 1.63 -15.55 21.99
CA GLN A 128 0.29 -16.14 21.82
C GLN A 128 0.25 -17.19 20.72
N GLY A 129 -0.60 -18.21 20.90
CA GLY A 129 -0.79 -19.30 19.93
C GLY A 129 -1.35 -18.83 18.58
N TRP A 130 -2.15 -17.76 18.57
CA TRP A 130 -2.78 -17.17 17.39
C TRP A 130 -1.89 -16.13 16.67
N ALA A 131 -0.71 -15.79 17.20
CA ALA A 131 0.13 -14.74 16.64
C ALA A 131 0.58 -15.03 15.19
N ALA A 132 0.75 -16.31 14.85
CA ALA A 132 1.08 -16.73 13.50
C ALA A 132 -0.09 -16.49 12.53
N ASP A 133 -1.33 -16.71 12.97
CA ASP A 133 -2.54 -16.45 12.18
C ASP A 133 -2.71 -14.95 11.93
N MET A 134 -2.46 -14.12 12.95
CA MET A 134 -2.43 -12.65 12.80
C MET A 134 -1.48 -12.20 11.70
N LEU A 135 -0.26 -12.73 11.67
CA LEU A 135 0.70 -12.42 10.62
C LEU A 135 0.27 -13.01 9.27
N GLY A 136 -0.33 -14.20 9.28
CA GLY A 136 -0.86 -14.90 8.12
C GLY A 136 -1.99 -14.14 7.42
N ASP A 137 -2.83 -13.42 8.16
CA ASP A 137 -3.91 -12.60 7.62
C ASP A 137 -3.41 -11.23 7.16
N LEU A 138 -2.64 -10.55 8.02
CA LEU A 138 -2.27 -9.16 7.82
C LEU A 138 -1.17 -8.98 6.77
N ALA A 139 -0.15 -9.85 6.73
CA ALA A 139 1.00 -9.66 5.85
C ALA A 139 0.65 -9.81 4.35
N PRO A 140 -0.10 -10.85 3.91
CA PRO A 140 -0.52 -10.97 2.52
C PRO A 140 -1.46 -9.84 2.09
N LEU A 141 -2.35 -9.41 2.98
CA LEU A 141 -3.26 -8.29 2.71
C LEU A 141 -2.48 -6.99 2.49
N ALA A 142 -1.53 -6.68 3.38
CA ALA A 142 -0.66 -5.52 3.24
C ALA A 142 0.23 -5.61 1.99
N ALA A 143 0.72 -6.80 1.63
CA ALA A 143 1.51 -7.01 0.42
C ALA A 143 0.69 -6.76 -0.85
N ARG A 144 -0.55 -7.28 -0.92
CA ARG A 144 -1.47 -7.04 -2.03
C ARG A 144 -1.80 -5.56 -2.18
N ALA A 145 -2.11 -4.88 -1.08
CA ALA A 145 -2.36 -3.44 -1.08
C ALA A 145 -1.16 -2.65 -1.61
N ARG A 146 0.07 -2.95 -1.16
CA ARG A 146 1.29 -2.27 -1.64
C ARG A 146 1.60 -2.52 -3.10
N ALA A 147 1.30 -3.72 -3.59
CA ALA A 147 1.50 -4.07 -5.00
C ALA A 147 0.52 -3.32 -5.90
N ARG A 148 -0.73 -3.17 -5.44
CA ARG A 148 -1.81 -2.54 -6.21
C ARG A 148 -1.79 -1.00 -6.11
N TRP A 149 -1.44 -0.45 -4.95
CA TRP A 149 -1.30 1.00 -4.69
C TRP A 149 0.10 1.30 -4.15
N PRO A 150 1.10 1.40 -5.05
CA PRO A 150 2.46 1.65 -4.63
C PRO A 150 2.60 3.09 -4.11
N MET A 151 3.03 3.22 -2.84
CA MET A 151 3.32 4.51 -2.18
C MET A 151 4.51 5.27 -2.81
N GLU A 152 5.35 4.56 -3.55
CA GLU A 152 6.54 5.08 -4.21
C GLU A 152 6.46 4.73 -5.69
N GLU A 153 6.86 5.65 -6.57
CA GLU A 153 6.99 5.31 -7.98
C GLU A 153 7.95 4.11 -8.12
N PRO A 154 7.54 3.03 -8.80
CA PRO A 154 8.39 1.86 -8.93
C PRO A 154 9.59 2.16 -9.82
N GLU A 155 10.67 1.43 -9.60
CA GLU A 155 11.79 1.42 -10.54
C GLU A 155 11.31 0.93 -11.91
N ARG A 156 11.62 1.69 -12.97
CA ARG A 156 11.21 1.34 -14.34
C ARG A 156 12.37 0.68 -15.07
N ARG A 157 12.19 -0.56 -15.51
CA ARG A 157 13.14 -1.20 -16.42
C ARG A 157 13.14 -0.50 -17.78
N VAL A 158 14.33 -0.24 -18.29
CA VAL A 158 14.58 0.21 -19.65
C VAL A 158 14.72 -1.04 -20.51
N THR A 159 13.88 -1.18 -21.52
CA THR A 159 13.80 -2.39 -22.36
C THR A 159 14.46 -2.21 -23.73
N ASP A 160 14.74 -0.98 -24.12
CA ASP A 160 15.16 -0.55 -25.46
C ASP A 160 16.63 -0.10 -25.50
N VAL A 161 17.21 0.30 -24.36
CA VAL A 161 18.62 0.75 -24.28
C VAL A 161 19.48 -0.26 -23.52
N ARG A 162 20.56 -0.69 -24.17
CA ARG A 162 21.58 -1.55 -23.54
C ARG A 162 22.50 -0.71 -22.66
N CYS A 163 22.96 -1.30 -21.56
CA CYS A 163 23.97 -0.68 -20.70
C CYS A 163 25.26 -0.43 -21.51
N PRO A 164 25.80 0.81 -21.56
CA PRO A 164 27.01 1.10 -22.32
C PRO A 164 28.26 0.44 -21.75
N SER A 165 28.28 0.11 -20.46
CA SER A 165 29.42 -0.55 -19.81
C SER A 165 29.46 -2.07 -20.05
N CYS A 166 28.32 -2.75 -20.02
CA CYS A 166 28.27 -4.23 -20.09
C CYS A 166 27.43 -4.81 -21.23
N GLY A 167 26.81 -3.97 -22.07
CA GLY A 167 26.01 -4.36 -23.24
C GLY A 167 24.66 -5.04 -22.94
N ALA A 168 24.32 -5.25 -21.67
CA ALA A 168 23.10 -5.95 -21.27
C ALA A 168 21.88 -5.02 -21.17
N LEU A 169 20.69 -5.53 -21.55
CA LEU A 169 19.39 -4.90 -21.29
C LEU A 169 19.04 -5.03 -19.81
N SER A 170 19.65 -4.18 -19.00
CA SER A 170 19.59 -4.25 -17.53
C SER A 170 19.54 -2.87 -16.88
N LEU A 171 19.32 -1.81 -17.66
CA LEU A 171 19.19 -0.46 -17.13
C LEU A 171 17.84 -0.29 -16.46
N VAL A 172 17.84 0.42 -15.34
CA VAL A 172 16.68 0.70 -14.51
C VAL A 172 16.68 2.18 -14.15
N VAL A 173 15.57 2.87 -14.42
CA VAL A 173 15.34 4.24 -13.99
C VAL A 173 14.84 4.22 -12.56
N ARG A 174 15.65 4.73 -11.64
CA ARG A 174 15.28 4.99 -10.26
C ARG A 174 14.64 6.38 -10.17
N PRO A 175 13.36 6.46 -9.78
CA PRO A 175 12.70 7.74 -9.62
C PRO A 175 13.28 8.52 -8.45
N VAL A 176 13.09 9.84 -8.48
CA VAL A 176 13.61 10.76 -7.47
C VAL A 176 12.94 10.47 -6.13
N ARG A 177 13.73 10.20 -5.09
CA ARG A 177 13.25 9.87 -3.73
C ARG A 177 13.33 11.03 -2.74
N VAL A 178 13.99 12.13 -3.12
CA VAL A 178 14.21 13.31 -2.26
C VAL A 178 13.86 14.60 -2.99
N VAL A 179 13.30 15.58 -2.27
CA VAL A 179 12.96 16.88 -2.85
C VAL A 179 14.23 17.54 -3.40
N GLY A 180 14.23 17.89 -4.68
CA GLY A 180 15.39 18.46 -5.38
C GLY A 180 16.42 17.43 -5.91
N GLY A 181 16.17 16.12 -5.76
CA GLY A 181 17.02 15.08 -6.34
C GLY A 181 16.81 14.89 -7.85
N GLN A 182 17.78 14.26 -8.52
CA GLN A 182 17.70 13.90 -9.94
C GLN A 182 17.43 12.40 -10.12
N SER A 183 16.74 12.03 -11.21
CA SER A 183 16.48 10.63 -11.52
C SER A 183 17.79 9.94 -11.91
N GLN A 184 18.06 8.76 -11.35
CA GLN A 184 19.28 8.01 -11.65
C GLN A 184 18.97 6.82 -12.53
N VAL A 185 19.82 6.54 -13.51
CA VAL A 185 19.72 5.33 -14.32
C VAL A 185 20.85 4.39 -13.95
N VAL A 186 20.51 3.20 -13.46
CA VAL A 186 21.47 2.25 -12.90
C VAL A 186 21.36 0.91 -13.64
N CYS A 187 22.50 0.28 -13.91
CA CYS A 187 22.53 -1.10 -14.37
C CYS A 187 22.24 -2.05 -13.19
N SER A 188 21.13 -2.80 -13.26
CA SER A 188 20.70 -3.73 -12.20
C SER A 188 21.55 -5.00 -12.12
N ARG A 189 22.52 -5.19 -13.01
CA ARG A 189 23.43 -6.34 -12.98
C ARG A 189 24.51 -6.10 -11.93
N LEU A 190 24.54 -6.93 -10.89
CA LEU A 190 25.44 -6.79 -9.73
C LEU A 190 26.92 -6.65 -10.11
N ALA A 191 27.37 -7.35 -11.16
CA ALA A 191 28.76 -7.29 -11.63
C ALA A 191 29.12 -5.98 -12.36
N CYS A 192 28.13 -5.20 -12.80
CA CYS A 192 28.34 -3.95 -13.54
C CYS A 192 28.00 -2.75 -12.65
N GLY A 193 26.77 -2.68 -12.12
CA GLY A 193 26.34 -1.66 -11.17
C GLY A 193 26.49 -0.21 -11.62
N VAL A 194 26.81 0.06 -12.90
CA VAL A 194 27.13 1.41 -13.36
C VAL A 194 25.93 2.33 -13.17
N VAL A 195 26.20 3.53 -12.66
CA VAL A 195 25.24 4.63 -12.54
C VAL A 195 25.54 5.60 -13.67
N LEU A 196 24.56 5.85 -14.53
CA LEU A 196 24.69 6.81 -15.62
C LEU A 196 24.28 8.19 -15.13
N ALA A 197 25.15 9.18 -15.38
CA ALA A 197 24.77 10.59 -15.28
C ALA A 197 23.71 10.93 -16.35
N GLU A 198 23.02 12.04 -16.18
CA GLU A 198 21.95 12.47 -17.09
C GLU A 198 22.44 12.59 -18.55
N GLU A 199 23.65 13.12 -18.75
CA GLU A 199 24.27 13.27 -20.07
C GLU A 199 24.61 11.93 -20.73
N ASP A 200 25.17 10.99 -19.95
CA ASP A 200 25.52 9.65 -20.44
C ASP A 200 24.26 8.86 -20.80
N TRP A 201 23.21 9.02 -20.00
CA TRP A 201 21.91 8.44 -20.27
C TRP A 201 21.28 9.04 -21.53
N ALA A 202 21.34 10.36 -21.71
CA ALA A 202 20.85 11.03 -22.91
C ALA A 202 21.57 10.53 -24.18
N ARG A 203 22.90 10.38 -24.11
CA ARG A 203 23.73 9.85 -25.20
C ARG A 203 23.39 8.39 -25.53
N ALA A 204 23.23 7.55 -24.51
CA ALA A 204 22.87 6.14 -24.70
C ALA A 204 21.48 5.99 -25.35
N ARG A 205 20.51 6.82 -24.94
CA ARG A 205 19.18 6.88 -25.55
C ARG A 205 19.22 7.36 -26.99
N SER A 206 19.93 8.45 -27.28
CA SER A 206 20.00 8.99 -28.65
C SER A 206 20.62 7.99 -29.60
N TRP A 207 21.66 7.27 -29.17
CA TRP A 207 22.27 6.20 -29.95
C TRP A 207 21.29 5.03 -30.17
N ALA A 208 20.58 4.58 -29.14
CA ALA A 208 19.60 3.50 -29.28
C ALA A 208 18.46 3.86 -30.26
N VAL A 209 17.99 5.12 -30.23
CA VAL A 209 17.00 5.62 -31.19
C VAL A 209 17.58 5.64 -32.61
N ALA A 210 18.78 6.16 -32.81
CA ALA A 210 19.43 6.20 -34.13
C ALA A 210 19.67 4.81 -34.74
N VAL A 211 20.02 3.82 -33.90
CA VAL A 211 20.15 2.42 -34.31
C VAL A 211 18.78 1.84 -34.69
N ALA A 212 17.73 2.16 -33.94
CA ALA A 212 16.37 1.70 -34.23
C ALA A 212 15.77 2.35 -35.49
N THR A 213 16.13 3.60 -35.80
CA THR A 213 15.69 4.31 -37.02
C THR A 213 16.52 3.98 -38.26
N GLY A 214 17.63 3.26 -38.12
CA GLY A 214 18.45 2.80 -39.24
C GLY A 214 19.38 3.87 -39.83
N GLU A 215 19.58 5.00 -39.16
CA GLU A 215 20.46 6.09 -39.61
C GLU A 215 21.96 5.84 -39.38
N GLY A 216 22.34 4.60 -39.02
CA GLY A 216 23.71 4.19 -38.70
C GLY A 216 24.30 3.12 -39.61
N ALA A 217 23.77 2.93 -40.82
CA ALA A 217 24.34 2.03 -41.83
C ALA A 217 24.72 2.81 -43.10
N ALA A 218 25.91 3.38 -43.10
CA ALA A 218 26.66 3.77 -44.29
C ALA A 218 28.14 3.47 -44.06
#